data_AF-A0A7K5NTV5-F1
#
_entry.id   AF-A0A7K5NTV5-F1
#
_cell.length_a   1.000
_cell.length_b   1.000
_cell.length_c   1.000
_cell.angle_alpha   90.00
_cell.angle_beta   90.00
_cell.angle_gamma   90.00
#
_symmetry.space_group_name_H-M   'P 1'
#
loop_
_entity.id
_entity.type
_entity.pdbx_description
1 polymer ?
#
loop_
_entity_poly.entity_id
_entity_poly.type
_entity_poly.pdbx_seq_one_letter_code
_entity_poly.pdbx_strand_id
1 'polypeptide(L)'
;FKTENRRMKIRHKILNQKYYLNVFNGFFLALGLMLLTFGLWLSCDRNNLFSVLFSSGENQLVAYISRMLLGVGSVIAFTSAMGFLGIVKEIKCLLVTYVSFQILVFVTQMAISVLIFIKKEEVHNQWNNRIDEVISEYGNESLAEQEPVWNVLNAVQHNMECCGRYNVTQWEWNKNKENSAQIPCSCTKSSLKKWFCDVPRNSTYSM
;
A
#
# COMPACT_ATOMS: atom_id res chain seq x y z
N PHE A 1 12.38 -35.91 -42.26
CA PHE A 1 12.89 -36.26 -40.92
C PHE A 1 13.51 -35.08 -40.14
N LYS A 2 14.68 -34.50 -40.53
CA LYS A 2 15.36 -33.43 -39.75
C LYS A 2 14.53 -32.14 -39.57
N THR A 3 13.80 -31.73 -40.61
CA THR A 3 12.89 -30.56 -40.61
C THR A 3 11.61 -30.78 -39.80
N GLU A 4 11.16 -32.02 -39.67
CA GLU A 4 9.96 -32.40 -38.91
C GLU A 4 10.27 -32.50 -37.42
N ASN A 5 11.42 -33.07 -37.06
CA ASN A 5 11.94 -33.07 -35.68
C ASN A 5 12.18 -31.64 -35.18
N ARG A 6 12.70 -30.73 -36.03
CA ARG A 6 12.83 -29.30 -35.70
C ARG A 6 11.48 -28.63 -35.46
N ARG A 7 10.45 -28.91 -36.27
CA ARG A 7 9.08 -28.39 -36.09
C ARG A 7 8.41 -28.91 -34.81
N MET A 8 8.59 -30.18 -34.47
CA MET A 8 8.09 -30.76 -33.21
C MET A 8 8.75 -30.11 -31.99
N LYS A 9 10.08 -29.96 -31.99
CA LYS A 9 10.82 -29.29 -30.91
C LYS A 9 10.39 -27.84 -30.70
N ILE A 10 10.09 -27.11 -31.78
CA ILE A 10 9.58 -25.73 -31.71
C ILE A 10 8.16 -25.70 -31.11
N ARG A 11 7.27 -26.60 -31.54
CA ARG A 11 5.91 -26.69 -30.97
C ARG A 11 5.91 -26.98 -29.48
N HIS A 12 6.73 -27.92 -29.02
CA HIS A 12 6.87 -28.20 -27.58
C HIS A 12 7.38 -26.98 -26.79
N LYS A 13 8.36 -26.24 -27.31
CA LYS A 13 8.83 -25.01 -26.67
C LYS A 13 7.73 -23.96 -26.53
N ILE A 14 6.96 -23.74 -27.60
CA ILE A 14 5.85 -22.77 -27.61
C ILE A 14 4.75 -23.20 -26.63
N LEU A 15 4.39 -24.48 -26.61
CA LEU A 15 3.40 -25.01 -25.67
C LEU A 15 3.83 -24.80 -24.21
N ASN A 16 5.10 -25.08 -23.89
CA ASN A 16 5.64 -24.84 -22.55
C ASN A 16 5.59 -23.35 -22.18
N GLN A 17 5.98 -22.45 -23.09
CA GLN A 17 5.92 -20.99 -22.85
C GLN A 17 4.48 -20.51 -22.62
N LYS A 18 3.53 -20.97 -23.43
CA LYS A 18 2.10 -20.67 -23.25
C LYS A 18 1.60 -21.16 -21.89
N TYR A 19 1.99 -22.36 -21.46
CA TYR A 19 1.62 -22.92 -20.17
C TYR A 19 2.10 -22.04 -19.00
N TYR A 20 3.39 -21.68 -18.98
CA TYR A 20 3.93 -20.80 -17.93
C TYR A 20 3.23 -19.43 -17.90
N LEU A 21 3.01 -18.82 -19.07
CA LEU A 21 2.34 -17.53 -19.16
C LEU A 21 0.88 -17.60 -18.67
N ASN A 22 0.19 -18.70 -18.94
CA ASN A 22 -1.18 -18.91 -18.48
C ASN A 22 -1.27 -19.10 -16.96
N VAL A 23 -0.36 -19.90 -16.38
CA VAL A 23 -0.28 -20.08 -14.92
C VAL A 23 0.05 -18.77 -14.23
N PHE A 24 1.02 -18.01 -14.76
CA PHE A 24 1.40 -16.70 -14.24
C PHE A 24 0.22 -15.73 -14.27
N ASN A 25 -0.43 -15.54 -15.42
CA ASN A 25 -1.61 -14.67 -15.52
C ASN A 25 -2.77 -15.15 -14.61
N GLY A 26 -2.97 -16.46 -14.46
CA GLY A 26 -3.97 -17.00 -13.52
C GLY A 26 -3.67 -16.64 -12.07
N PHE A 27 -2.41 -16.70 -11.66
CA PHE A 27 -1.98 -16.30 -10.32
C PHE A 27 -2.21 -14.80 -10.08
N PHE A 28 -1.81 -13.93 -11.01
CA PHE A 28 -2.07 -12.49 -10.88
C PHE A 28 -3.56 -12.15 -10.92
N LEU A 29 -4.36 -12.88 -11.70
CA LEU A 29 -5.81 -12.72 -11.68
C LEU A 29 -6.37 -13.03 -10.29
N ALA A 30 -5.94 -14.12 -9.66
CA ALA A 30 -6.35 -14.48 -8.30
C ALA A 30 -5.96 -13.38 -7.29
N LEU A 31 -4.72 -12.88 -7.36
CA LEU A 31 -4.27 -11.76 -6.52
C LEU A 31 -5.09 -10.48 -6.75
N GLY A 32 -5.36 -10.13 -8.02
CA GLY A 32 -6.18 -8.97 -8.38
C GLY A 32 -7.59 -9.07 -7.81
N LEU A 33 -8.22 -10.24 -7.91
CA LEU A 33 -9.53 -10.49 -7.30
C LEU A 33 -9.49 -10.42 -5.77
N MET A 34 -8.45 -10.95 -5.12
CA MET A 34 -8.29 -10.82 -3.66
C MET A 34 -8.20 -9.35 -3.23
N LEU A 35 -7.42 -8.53 -3.93
CA LEU A 35 -7.30 -7.09 -3.67
C LEU A 35 -8.64 -6.37 -3.87
N LEU A 36 -9.39 -6.72 -4.92
CA LEU A 36 -10.73 -6.18 -5.18
C LEU A 36 -11.71 -6.55 -4.08
N THR A 37 -11.76 -7.83 -3.68
CA THR A 37 -12.63 -8.28 -2.60
C THR A 37 -12.29 -7.57 -1.30
N PHE A 38 -11.00 -7.42 -0.96
CA PHE A 38 -10.58 -6.71 0.24
C PHE A 38 -10.88 -5.22 0.18
N GLY A 39 -10.65 -4.57 -0.97
CA GLY A 39 -11.01 -3.16 -1.19
C GLY A 39 -12.53 -2.92 -1.11
N LEU A 40 -13.34 -3.82 -1.67
CA LEU A 40 -14.80 -3.78 -1.56
C LEU A 40 -15.25 -4.01 -0.12
N TRP A 41 -14.65 -4.97 0.58
CA TRP A 41 -14.93 -5.21 2.00
C TRP A 41 -14.71 -3.94 2.82
N LEU A 42 -13.53 -3.32 2.71
CA LEU A 42 -13.22 -2.05 3.39
C LEU A 42 -14.19 -0.92 3.00
N SER A 43 -14.61 -0.86 1.74
CA SER A 43 -15.56 0.16 1.29
C SER A 43 -17.00 -0.09 1.78
N CYS A 44 -17.39 -1.36 1.95
CA CYS A 44 -18.72 -1.76 2.39
C CYS A 44 -18.87 -1.69 3.91
N ASP A 45 -17.84 -2.05 4.67
CA ASP A 45 -17.82 -1.95 6.13
C ASP A 45 -18.06 -0.50 6.59
N ARG A 46 -17.45 0.45 5.87
CA ARG A 46 -17.74 1.89 5.97
C ARG A 46 -19.22 2.24 5.74
N ASN A 47 -19.87 1.61 4.76
CA ASN A 47 -21.22 1.98 4.33
C ASN A 47 -22.34 1.29 5.15
N ASN A 48 -22.13 0.08 5.68
CA ASN A 48 -23.19 -0.73 6.30
C ASN A 48 -23.12 -0.85 7.83
N LEU A 49 -21.93 -0.72 8.46
CA LEU A 49 -21.78 -1.06 9.88
C LEU A 49 -21.31 0.12 10.76
N PHE A 50 -20.54 1.06 10.21
CA PHE A 50 -19.90 2.12 11.01
C PHE A 50 -20.61 3.48 11.00
N SER A 51 -21.43 3.77 9.99
CA SER A 51 -22.14 5.07 9.87
C SER A 51 -23.21 5.31 10.93
N VAL A 52 -23.66 4.25 11.62
CA VAL A 52 -24.71 4.32 12.66
C VAL A 52 -24.13 4.25 14.09
N LEU A 53 -22.92 3.70 14.28
CA LEU A 53 -22.33 3.48 15.61
C LEU A 53 -21.14 4.39 15.95
N PHE A 54 -20.45 4.99 14.96
CA PHE A 54 -19.25 5.80 15.21
C PHE A 54 -19.27 7.07 14.34
N SER A 55 -19.87 8.12 14.88
CA SER A 55 -19.91 9.47 14.30
C SER A 55 -18.58 10.24 14.48
N SER A 56 -17.43 9.59 14.31
CA SER A 56 -16.12 10.19 14.60
C SER A 56 -15.03 9.66 13.66
N GLY A 57 -14.62 10.48 12.68
CA GLY A 57 -13.22 10.59 12.24
C GLY A 57 -12.54 9.49 11.42
N GLU A 58 -12.88 8.20 11.54
CA GLU A 58 -12.07 7.09 10.97
C GLU A 58 -12.10 6.94 9.42
N ASN A 59 -12.83 7.79 8.71
CA ASN A 59 -13.36 7.44 7.38
C ASN A 59 -12.45 7.77 6.18
N GLN A 60 -11.50 8.70 6.29
CA GLN A 60 -10.82 9.22 5.09
C GLN A 60 -9.67 8.34 4.58
N LEU A 61 -8.72 7.91 5.41
CA LEU A 61 -7.61 7.06 4.95
C LEU A 61 -8.05 5.65 4.62
N VAL A 62 -9.00 5.08 5.37
CA VAL A 62 -9.61 3.78 4.99
C VAL A 62 -10.31 3.91 3.62
N ALA A 63 -10.89 5.08 3.31
CA ALA A 63 -11.40 5.37 1.97
C ALA A 63 -10.29 5.53 0.93
N TYR A 64 -9.16 6.15 1.26
CA TYR A 64 -8.00 6.23 0.34
C TYR A 64 -7.39 4.85 0.07
N ILE A 65 -7.13 4.07 1.11
CA ILE A 65 -6.60 2.70 1.00
C ILE A 65 -7.57 1.81 0.22
N SER A 66 -8.86 1.84 0.53
CA SER A 66 -9.85 1.03 -0.21
C SER A 66 -9.92 1.43 -1.68
N ARG A 67 -9.92 2.73 -2.01
CA ARG A 67 -9.85 3.20 -3.41
C ARG A 67 -8.57 2.77 -4.11
N MET A 68 -7.42 2.82 -3.43
CA MET A 68 -6.13 2.35 -4.00
C MET A 68 -6.16 0.84 -4.26
N LEU A 69 -6.64 0.03 -3.31
CA LEU A 69 -6.79 -1.42 -3.46
C LEU A 69 -7.74 -1.77 -4.60
N LEU A 70 -8.87 -1.06 -4.72
CA LEU A 70 -9.82 -1.23 -5.81
C LEU A 70 -9.21 -0.85 -7.16
N GLY A 71 -8.49 0.27 -7.23
CA GLY A 71 -7.83 0.73 -8.46
C GLY A 71 -6.75 -0.25 -8.92
N VAL A 72 -5.79 -0.55 -8.04
CA VAL A 72 -4.68 -1.47 -8.35
C VAL A 72 -5.20 -2.88 -8.62
N GLY A 73 -6.12 -3.39 -7.80
CA GLY A 73 -6.77 -4.68 -7.99
C GLY A 73 -7.50 -4.78 -9.33
N SER A 74 -8.22 -3.72 -9.74
CA SER A 74 -8.91 -3.66 -11.04
C SER A 74 -7.93 -3.77 -12.20
N VAL A 75 -6.84 -3.00 -12.17
CA VAL A 75 -5.82 -3.01 -13.24
C VAL A 75 -5.15 -4.38 -13.34
N ILE A 76 -4.78 -4.98 -12.21
CA ILE A 76 -4.16 -6.31 -12.17
C ILE A 76 -5.14 -7.37 -12.68
N ALA A 77 -6.39 -7.39 -12.18
CA ALA A 77 -7.39 -8.35 -12.60
C ALA A 77 -7.72 -8.21 -14.09
N PHE A 78 -7.92 -6.98 -14.58
CA PHE A 78 -8.22 -6.72 -15.99
C PHE A 78 -7.10 -7.16 -16.92
N THR A 79 -5.86 -6.74 -16.64
CA THR A 79 -4.70 -7.11 -17.46
C THR A 79 -4.43 -8.62 -17.44
N SER A 80 -4.59 -9.25 -16.28
CA SER A 80 -4.42 -10.70 -16.12
C SER A 80 -5.52 -11.50 -16.82
N ALA A 81 -6.77 -11.03 -16.77
CA ALA A 81 -7.90 -11.64 -17.48
C ALA A 81 -7.70 -11.56 -19.00
N MET A 82 -7.25 -10.40 -19.52
CA MET A 82 -6.90 -10.28 -20.96
C MET A 82 -5.77 -11.23 -21.35
N GLY A 83 -4.74 -11.38 -20.52
CA GLY A 83 -3.63 -12.31 -20.76
C GLY A 83 -4.12 -13.78 -20.78
N PHE A 84 -4.91 -14.18 -19.79
CA PHE A 84 -5.49 -15.53 -19.70
C PHE A 84 -6.43 -15.82 -20.88
N LEU A 85 -7.39 -14.94 -21.16
CA LEU A 85 -8.33 -15.09 -22.28
C LEU A 85 -7.64 -15.03 -23.63
N GLY A 86 -6.63 -14.17 -23.81
CA GLY A 86 -5.86 -14.07 -25.05
C GLY A 86 -5.13 -15.35 -25.41
N ILE A 87 -4.62 -16.08 -24.41
CA ILE A 87 -3.97 -17.38 -24.61
C ILE A 87 -5.02 -18.47 -24.88
N VAL A 88 -6.07 -18.57 -24.06
CA VAL A 88 -7.09 -19.62 -24.16
C VAL A 88 -7.93 -19.51 -25.44
N LYS A 89 -8.29 -18.29 -25.83
CA LYS A 89 -9.10 -18.04 -27.05
C LYS A 89 -8.26 -17.91 -28.31
N GLU A 90 -6.92 -17.98 -28.19
CA GLU A 90 -5.95 -17.80 -29.27
C GLU A 90 -6.18 -16.53 -30.13
N ILE A 91 -6.73 -15.46 -29.53
CA ILE A 91 -7.01 -14.20 -30.21
C ILE A 91 -5.71 -13.38 -30.28
N LYS A 92 -5.05 -13.44 -31.44
CA LYS A 92 -3.76 -12.75 -31.67
C LYS A 92 -3.83 -11.24 -31.41
N CYS A 93 -4.89 -10.57 -31.85
CA CYS A 93 -5.06 -9.13 -31.64
C CYS A 93 -5.07 -8.78 -30.14
N LEU A 94 -5.81 -9.53 -29.33
CA LEU A 94 -5.89 -9.34 -27.88
C LEU A 94 -4.52 -9.54 -27.22
N LEU A 95 -3.79 -10.58 -27.63
CA LEU A 95 -2.45 -10.87 -27.12
C LEU A 95 -1.45 -9.76 -27.46
N VAL A 96 -1.48 -9.24 -28.70
CA VAL A 96 -0.61 -8.13 -29.13
C VAL A 96 -0.92 -6.88 -28.32
N THR A 97 -2.20 -6.51 -28.17
CA THR A 97 -2.59 -5.34 -27.36
C THR A 97 -2.17 -5.49 -25.90
N TYR A 98 -2.36 -6.67 -25.30
CA TYR A 98 -1.91 -6.97 -23.94
C TYR A 98 -0.39 -6.78 -23.78
N VAL A 99 0.41 -7.36 -24.68
CA VAL A 99 1.87 -7.25 -24.63
C VAL A 99 2.31 -5.80 -24.82
N SER A 100 1.72 -5.08 -25.78
CA SER A 100 2.03 -3.65 -26.01
C SER A 100 1.73 -2.80 -24.78
N PHE A 101 0.59 -3.00 -24.13
CA PHE A 101 0.23 -2.29 -22.90
C PHE A 101 1.21 -2.59 -21.76
N GLN A 102 1.59 -3.86 -21.57
CA GLN A 102 2.57 -4.25 -20.54
C GLN A 102 3.95 -3.63 -20.78
N ILE A 103 4.40 -3.54 -22.03
CA ILE A 103 5.66 -2.88 -22.38
C ILE A 103 5.60 -1.39 -22.00
N LEU A 104 4.50 -0.70 -22.29
CA LEU A 104 4.35 0.72 -21.93
C LEU A 104 4.38 0.92 -20.40
N VAL A 105 3.71 0.07 -19.64
CA VAL A 105 3.74 0.11 -18.17
C VAL A 105 5.15 -0.15 -17.65
N PHE A 106 5.84 -1.15 -18.19
CA PHE A 106 7.20 -1.48 -17.80
C PHE A 106 8.19 -0.34 -18.06
N VAL A 107 8.14 0.27 -19.25
CA VAL A 107 8.98 1.43 -19.59
C VAL A 107 8.69 2.62 -18.64
N THR A 108 7.41 2.87 -18.35
CA THR A 108 7.01 3.92 -17.41
C THR A 108 7.54 3.66 -16.00
N GLN A 109 7.43 2.43 -15.50
CA GLN A 109 7.96 2.03 -14.20
C GLN A 109 9.48 2.16 -14.12
N MET A 110 10.19 1.76 -15.18
CA MET A 110 11.64 1.95 -15.27
C MET A 110 12.01 3.44 -15.23
N ALA A 111 11.30 4.28 -15.98
CA ALA A 111 11.54 5.73 -15.98
C ALA A 111 11.32 6.34 -14.59
N ILE A 112 10.21 6.01 -13.92
CA ILE A 112 9.93 6.45 -12.54
C ILE A 112 11.03 5.98 -11.59
N SER A 113 11.44 4.71 -11.67
CA SER A 113 12.46 4.14 -10.79
C SER A 113 13.82 4.83 -10.96
N VAL A 114 14.23 5.11 -12.20
CA VAL A 114 15.45 5.86 -12.50
C VAL A 114 15.36 7.30 -11.98
N LEU A 115 14.21 7.96 -12.14
CA LEU A 115 14.00 9.31 -11.62
C LEU A 115 14.09 9.36 -10.09
N ILE A 116 13.48 8.40 -9.39
CA ILE A 116 13.57 8.27 -7.93
C ILE A 116 15.02 8.03 -7.50
N PHE A 117 15.76 7.18 -8.22
CA PHE A 117 17.15 6.90 -7.91
C PHE A 117 18.06 8.13 -8.08
N ILE A 118 17.89 8.89 -9.17
CA ILE A 118 18.65 10.12 -9.42
C ILE A 118 18.30 11.19 -8.37
N LYS A 119 17.03 11.32 -8.01
CA LYS A 119 16.52 12.31 -7.04
C LYS A 119 16.37 11.75 -5.63
N LYS A 120 17.17 10.74 -5.24
CA LYS A 120 17.01 10.03 -3.97
C LYS A 120 17.01 10.96 -2.75
N GLU A 121 17.84 12.00 -2.75
CA GLU A 121 17.96 12.95 -1.63
C GLU A 121 16.72 13.83 -1.53
N GLU A 122 16.21 14.33 -2.66
CA GLU A 122 14.98 15.11 -2.70
C GLU A 122 13.78 14.27 -2.25
N VAL A 123 13.67 13.03 -2.72
CA VAL A 123 12.62 12.10 -2.30
C VAL A 123 12.72 11.80 -0.80
N HIS A 124 13.95 11.60 -0.29
CA HIS A 124 14.18 11.38 1.14
C HIS A 124 13.80 12.60 1.98
N ASN A 125 14.16 13.81 1.53
CA ASN A 125 13.81 15.05 2.23
C ASN A 125 12.31 15.31 2.21
N GLN A 126 11.63 15.11 1.07
CA GLN A 126 10.18 15.21 0.99
C GLN A 126 9.49 14.21 1.92
N TRP A 127 9.96 12.96 1.94
CA TRP A 127 9.44 11.95 2.86
C TRP A 127 9.62 12.34 4.32
N ASN A 128 10.81 12.81 4.70
CA ASN A 128 11.09 13.27 6.06
C ASN A 128 10.22 14.45 6.46
N ASN A 129 10.07 15.45 5.58
CA ASN A 129 9.23 16.61 5.81
C ASN A 129 7.77 16.20 6.01
N ARG A 130 7.27 15.22 5.25
CA ARG A 130 5.92 14.68 5.44
C ARG A 130 5.75 13.99 6.79
N ILE A 131 6.74 13.22 7.25
CA ILE A 131 6.68 12.62 8.59
C ILE A 131 6.69 13.70 9.67
N ASP A 132 7.55 14.70 9.53
CA ASP A 132 7.65 15.79 10.51
C ASP A 132 6.34 16.61 10.56
N GLU A 133 5.70 16.85 9.41
CA GLU A 133 4.36 17.46 9.30
C GLU A 133 3.31 16.61 10.03
N VAL A 134 3.25 15.30 9.75
CA VAL A 134 2.33 14.37 10.42
C VAL A 134 2.55 14.36 11.94
N ILE A 135 3.80 14.37 12.41
CA ILE A 135 4.13 14.44 13.84
C ILE A 135 3.68 15.78 14.43
N SER A 136 3.83 16.89 13.70
CA SER A 136 3.46 18.22 14.19
C SER A 136 1.94 18.42 14.29
N GLU A 137 1.18 17.78 13.39
CA GLU A 137 -0.27 17.86 13.33
C GLU A 137 -0.95 16.80 14.21
N TYR A 138 -0.22 15.77 14.64
CA TYR A 138 -0.72 14.67 15.46
C TYR A 138 -1.50 15.15 16.69
N GLY A 139 -2.70 14.59 16.88
CA GLY A 139 -3.59 14.91 18.00
C GLY A 139 -4.30 16.26 17.89
N ASN A 140 -4.21 16.95 16.75
CA ASN A 140 -4.91 18.22 16.55
C ASN A 140 -6.41 17.99 16.27
N GLU A 141 -7.27 18.42 17.19
CA GLU A 141 -8.73 18.29 17.04
C GLU A 141 -9.30 19.02 15.81
N SER A 142 -8.64 20.09 15.34
CA SER A 142 -9.09 20.81 14.13
C SER A 142 -8.80 20.05 12.84
N LEU A 143 -7.94 19.02 12.87
CA LEU A 143 -7.53 18.21 11.73
C LEU A 143 -8.06 16.78 11.87
N ALA A 144 -9.33 16.63 12.26
CA ALA A 144 -9.98 15.32 12.43
C ALA A 144 -9.91 14.43 11.16
N GLU A 145 -9.73 15.00 9.97
CA GLU A 145 -9.52 14.26 8.74
C GLU A 145 -8.19 13.49 8.67
N GLN A 146 -7.19 13.90 9.45
CA GLN A 146 -5.88 13.26 9.52
C GLN A 146 -5.78 12.15 10.57
N GLU A 147 -6.79 12.01 11.42
CA GLU A 147 -6.87 10.96 12.45
C GLU A 147 -6.43 9.56 11.94
N PRO A 148 -6.83 9.12 10.74
CA PRO A 148 -6.42 7.81 10.28
C PRO A 148 -4.92 7.70 9.93
N VAL A 149 -4.27 8.80 9.52
CA VAL A 149 -2.82 8.85 9.28
C VAL A 149 -2.08 8.64 10.60
N TRP A 150 -2.57 9.27 11.67
CA TRP A 150 -2.05 9.12 13.02
C TRP A 150 -2.27 7.71 13.57
N ASN A 151 -3.40 7.07 13.25
CA ASN A 151 -3.65 5.66 13.61
C ASN A 151 -2.69 4.69 12.92
N VAL A 152 -2.34 4.93 11.66
CA VAL A 152 -1.28 4.15 10.98
C VAL A 152 0.07 4.38 11.66
N LEU A 153 0.40 5.63 11.98
CA LEU A 153 1.62 5.96 12.71
C LEU A 153 1.66 5.23 14.06
N ASN A 154 0.56 5.21 14.81
CA ASN A 154 0.43 4.46 16.06
C ASN A 154 0.65 2.96 15.87
N ALA A 155 0.05 2.36 14.83
CA ALA A 155 0.23 0.94 14.53
C ALA A 155 1.67 0.61 14.15
N VAL A 156 2.32 1.48 13.36
CA VAL A 156 3.74 1.33 13.00
C VAL A 156 4.62 1.43 14.24
N GLN A 157 4.42 2.45 15.07
CA GLN A 157 5.18 2.66 16.30
C GLN A 157 5.03 1.48 17.26
N HIS A 158 3.80 1.00 17.47
CA HIS A 158 3.54 -0.14 18.35
C HIS A 158 4.12 -1.45 17.79
N ASN A 159 3.90 -1.75 16.50
CA ASN A 159 4.30 -3.04 15.91
C ASN A 159 5.79 -3.13 15.59
N MET A 160 6.44 -2.00 15.34
CA MET A 160 7.88 -1.91 15.08
C MET A 160 8.67 -1.49 16.32
N GLU A 161 7.99 -1.36 17.47
CA GLU A 161 8.56 -0.93 18.76
C GLU A 161 9.40 0.36 18.66
N CYS A 162 8.97 1.30 17.82
CA CYS A 162 9.69 2.55 17.57
C CYS A 162 8.88 3.78 18.00
N CYS A 163 9.57 4.90 18.25
CA CYS A 163 8.90 6.15 18.64
C CYS A 163 9.49 7.37 17.92
N GLY A 164 8.69 7.96 17.03
CA GLY A 164 9.15 9.01 16.12
C GLY A 164 9.92 8.46 14.92
N ARG A 165 10.49 9.36 14.11
CA ARG A 165 11.29 9.01 12.94
C ARG A 165 12.69 8.50 13.31
N TYR A 166 13.30 9.13 14.32
CA TYR A 166 14.64 8.78 14.81
C TYR A 166 14.69 8.62 16.33
N ASN A 167 13.93 9.43 17.07
CA ASN A 167 13.97 9.42 18.53
C ASN A 167 12.67 10.00 19.12
N VAL A 168 12.38 9.63 20.36
CA VAL A 168 11.23 10.11 21.13
C VAL A 168 11.27 11.64 21.35
N THR A 169 12.46 12.25 21.36
CA THR A 169 12.61 13.71 21.52
C THR A 169 11.93 14.51 20.41
N GLN A 170 11.69 13.93 19.23
CA GLN A 170 10.99 14.63 18.14
C GLN A 170 9.55 15.02 18.51
N TRP A 171 8.95 14.30 19.46
CA TRP A 171 7.62 14.63 19.94
C TRP A 171 7.58 15.92 20.75
N GLU A 172 8.72 16.45 21.22
CA GLU A 172 8.79 17.76 21.89
C GLU A 172 8.33 18.91 20.99
N TRP A 173 8.46 18.78 19.68
CA TRP A 173 8.06 19.82 18.72
C TRP A 173 6.57 19.84 18.40
N ASN A 174 5.81 18.82 18.81
CA ASN A 174 4.36 18.82 18.68
C ASN A 174 3.73 19.75 19.71
N LYS A 175 2.93 20.72 19.23
CA LYS A 175 2.29 21.78 20.05
C LYS A 175 0.88 21.40 20.56
N ASN A 176 0.33 20.29 20.11
CA ASN A 176 -1.01 19.81 20.49
C ASN A 176 -0.99 19.02 21.81
N LYS A 177 0.17 18.91 22.44
CA LYS A 177 0.36 18.27 23.75
C LYS A 177 0.02 19.23 24.88
N GLU A 178 -0.56 18.73 25.95
CA GLU A 178 -0.82 19.53 27.15
C GLU A 178 0.48 19.82 27.91
N ASN A 179 1.42 18.87 27.91
CA ASN A 179 2.71 18.97 28.59
C ASN A 179 3.87 18.55 27.68
N SER A 180 5.06 19.15 27.89
CA SER A 180 6.26 18.82 27.10
C SER A 180 6.71 17.37 27.26
N ALA A 181 6.44 16.76 28.42
CA ALA A 181 6.77 15.38 28.76
C ALA A 181 5.84 14.32 28.14
N GLN A 182 4.76 14.72 27.49
CA GLN A 182 3.84 13.80 26.83
C GLN A 182 4.42 13.27 25.53
N ILE A 183 4.15 11.99 25.26
CA ILE A 183 4.47 11.30 24.00
C ILE A 183 3.24 10.50 23.56
N PRO A 184 3.19 10.01 22.30
CA PRO A 184 2.09 9.17 21.87
C PRO A 184 1.94 7.94 22.75
N CYS A 185 0.70 7.58 23.11
CA CYS A 185 0.44 6.37 23.88
C CYS A 185 0.93 5.10 23.17
N SER A 186 0.99 5.11 21.83
CA SER A 186 1.54 4.04 20.99
C SER A 186 3.03 3.75 21.24
N CYS A 187 3.78 4.71 21.81
CA CYS A 187 5.18 4.52 22.21
C CYS A 187 5.33 3.94 23.63
N THR A 188 4.23 3.63 24.30
CA THR A 188 4.21 3.16 25.68
C THR A 188 3.47 1.84 25.78
N LYS A 189 3.67 1.09 26.87
CA LYS A 189 2.88 -0.11 27.18
C LYS A 189 1.49 0.22 27.76
N SER A 190 1.03 1.46 27.62
CA SER A 190 -0.23 1.92 28.18
C SER A 190 -1.42 1.40 27.37
N SER A 191 -2.45 0.91 28.05
CA SER A 191 -3.73 0.51 27.44
C SER A 191 -4.73 1.68 27.31
N LEU A 192 -4.28 2.91 27.55
CA LEU A 192 -5.12 4.11 27.46
C LEU A 192 -5.49 4.43 26.01
N LYS A 193 -6.78 4.63 25.75
CA LYS A 193 -7.32 5.10 24.46
C LYS A 193 -7.25 6.63 24.36
N LYS A 194 -6.03 7.19 24.49
CA LYS A 194 -5.74 8.62 24.33
C LYS A 194 -4.66 8.80 23.25
N TRP A 195 -4.59 9.98 22.64
CA TRP A 195 -3.51 10.33 21.71
C TRP A 195 -2.16 10.41 22.42
N PHE A 196 -2.13 11.12 23.55
CA PHE A 196 -0.93 11.35 24.35
C PHE A 196 -1.02 10.71 25.73
N CYS A 197 0.10 10.19 26.21
CA CYS A 197 0.27 9.58 27.52
C CYS A 197 1.38 10.29 28.31
N ASP A 198 1.18 10.47 29.61
CA ASP A 198 2.21 10.98 30.51
C ASP A 198 3.21 9.86 30.82
N VAL A 199 4.50 10.17 30.67
CA VAL A 199 5.57 9.20 30.93
C VAL A 199 6.43 9.71 32.09
N PRO A 200 6.56 8.95 33.21
CA PRO A 200 7.49 9.31 34.27
C PRO A 200 8.95 9.26 33.76
N ARG A 201 9.80 10.20 34.22
CA ARG A 201 11.21 10.35 33.79
C ARG A 201 12.08 9.07 33.84
N ASN A 202 11.67 8.03 34.57
CA ASN A 202 12.38 6.75 34.72
C ASN A 202 11.82 5.60 33.87
N SER A 203 10.96 5.89 32.90
CA SER A 203 10.36 4.85 32.05
C SER A 203 11.33 4.35 31.01
N THR A 204 11.46 3.04 30.88
CA THR A 204 12.03 2.39 29.70
C THR A 204 11.08 2.62 28.53
N TYR A 205 11.46 3.49 27.60
CA TYR A 205 10.85 3.55 26.28
C TYR A 205 10.99 2.16 25.64
N SER A 206 9.93 1.65 24.99
CA SER A 206 10.12 0.55 24.05
C SER A 206 10.98 1.10 22.92
N MET A 207 12.25 0.69 22.93
CA MET A 207 13.23 0.86 21.85
C MET A 207 13.36 -0.45 21.12
#